data_AF-A0A5N7W726-F1
#
_entry.id   AF-A0A5N7W726-F1
#
_cell.length_a   1.000
_cell.length_b   1.000
_cell.length_c   1.000
_cell.angle_alpha   90.00
_cell.angle_beta   90.00
_cell.angle_gamma   90.00
#
_symmetry.space_group_name_H-M   'P 1'
#
loop_
_entity.id
_entity.type
_entity.pdbx_description
1 polymer ?
#
loop_
_entity_poly.entity_id
_entity_poly.type
_entity_poly.pdbx_seq_one_letter_code
_entity_poly.pdbx_strand_id
1 'polypeptide(L)'
;MQSLDASLDDDSAIVEVDADELRRVAGAEVRRRCAGLKLASRIVGLATATSAELDDEELLRSMTEVMRRLSSLRQVGLAVVGADKDSPDFPSVFNAVTSAMLDVVTEEWKWRRVYPDKSRLLPPGMIAKLLDATVKMQPERFERDSAGVDMATARRLCVLEAIPKLYGLVNLFDYYQTNPDAMVGRLLRAAVEQAEMHASLLASAAAPAFAEQAVLQRMYGVSVGLMCEVYKAAAYRDVLRLREMPELDRSVVIAQYEHLGGMKYDHVLDGHRAAMDRMLDTANLILESRQRPQ
;
A
#
# COMPACT_ATOMS: atom_id res chain seq x y z
N MET A 1 9.49 70.68 -26.47
CA MET A 1 10.71 70.09 -27.08
C MET A 1 11.80 70.10 -26.03
N GLN A 2 12.56 69.00 -25.96
CA GLN A 2 13.56 68.63 -24.94
C GLN A 2 12.94 68.12 -23.62
N SER A 3 13.28 66.95 -23.07
CA SER A 3 14.15 65.85 -23.46
C SER A 3 13.69 64.63 -22.64
N LEU A 4 13.71 63.43 -23.23
CA LEU A 4 13.48 62.17 -22.54
C LEU A 4 14.62 61.93 -21.52
N ASP A 5 14.26 61.59 -20.29
CA ASP A 5 15.00 60.66 -19.42
C ASP A 5 14.03 60.23 -18.30
N ALA A 6 13.12 59.33 -18.66
CA ALA A 6 12.43 58.51 -17.68
C ALA A 6 13.39 57.37 -17.33
N SER A 7 14.10 57.49 -16.20
CA SER A 7 14.79 56.36 -15.61
C SER A 7 13.72 55.34 -15.22
N LEU A 8 13.68 54.25 -15.97
CA LEU A 8 13.04 53.01 -15.56
C LEU A 8 13.81 52.51 -14.35
N ASP A 9 13.32 52.83 -13.14
CA ASP A 9 13.70 52.09 -11.94
C ASP A 9 13.18 50.66 -12.14
N ASP A 10 14.11 49.81 -12.56
CA ASP A 10 13.99 48.37 -12.66
C ASP A 10 14.00 47.79 -11.23
N ASP A 11 12.85 47.85 -10.58
CA ASP A 11 12.56 47.16 -9.31
C ASP A 11 12.41 45.64 -9.51
N SER A 12 13.21 45.04 -10.39
CA SER A 12 13.48 43.61 -10.35
C SER A 12 14.53 43.35 -9.28
N ALA A 13 14.07 43.29 -8.02
CA ALA A 13 14.83 42.63 -6.97
C ALA A 13 15.09 41.18 -7.41
N ILE A 14 16.23 40.96 -8.07
CA ILE A 14 16.77 39.62 -8.32
C ILE A 14 17.07 39.06 -6.95
N VAL A 15 16.11 38.34 -6.39
CA VAL A 15 16.33 37.50 -5.22
C VAL A 15 17.42 36.51 -5.65
N GLU A 16 18.62 36.65 -5.10
CA GLU A 16 19.69 35.68 -5.27
C GLU A 16 19.21 34.37 -4.63
N VAL A 17 18.61 33.52 -5.47
CA VAL A 17 18.23 32.17 -5.07
C VAL A 17 19.52 31.37 -4.93
N ASP A 18 19.79 30.89 -3.71
CA ASP A 18 20.96 30.09 -3.41
C ASP A 18 21.06 28.89 -4.38
N ALA A 19 22.28 28.60 -4.85
CA ALA A 19 22.53 27.52 -5.81
C ALA A 19 22.05 26.16 -5.29
N ASP A 20 22.01 25.98 -3.97
CA ASP A 20 21.46 24.80 -3.32
C ASP A 20 19.93 24.76 -3.31
N GLU A 21 19.24 25.91 -3.24
CA GLU A 21 17.78 25.96 -3.47
C GLU A 21 17.45 25.61 -4.92
N LEU A 22 18.18 26.16 -5.88
CA LEU A 22 18.03 25.83 -7.30
C LEU A 22 18.26 24.34 -7.59
N ARG A 23 19.28 23.72 -6.97
CA ARG A 23 19.51 22.27 -7.08
C ARG A 23 18.41 21.44 -6.41
N ARG A 24 17.89 21.88 -5.27
CA ARG A 24 16.75 21.20 -4.59
C ARG A 24 15.48 21.27 -5.44
N VAL A 25 15.19 22.43 -6.04
CA VAL A 25 14.06 22.65 -6.94
C VAL A 25 14.20 21.79 -8.20
N ALA A 26 15.37 21.82 -8.85
CA ALA A 26 15.65 20.99 -10.03
C ALA A 26 15.54 19.49 -9.70
N GLY A 27 16.07 19.03 -8.57
CA GLY A 27 15.95 17.64 -8.12
C GLY A 27 14.51 17.22 -7.79
N ALA A 28 13.72 18.11 -7.18
CA ALA A 28 12.30 17.89 -6.94
C ALA A 28 11.51 17.79 -8.26
N GLU A 29 11.84 18.62 -9.23
CA GLU A 29 11.23 18.60 -10.56
C GLU A 29 11.57 17.34 -11.34
N VAL A 30 12.84 16.91 -11.33
CA VAL A 30 13.27 15.63 -11.94
C VAL A 30 12.54 14.45 -11.31
N ARG A 31 12.42 14.39 -9.97
CA ARG A 31 11.67 13.35 -9.28
C ARG A 31 10.18 13.36 -9.66
N ARG A 32 9.58 14.55 -9.79
CA ARG A 32 8.18 14.70 -10.23
C ARG A 32 7.99 14.21 -11.66
N ARG A 33 8.91 14.53 -12.57
CA ARG A 33 8.90 14.05 -13.96
C ARG A 33 9.06 12.53 -14.04
N CYS A 34 10.00 11.96 -13.29
CA CYS A 34 10.18 10.50 -13.22
C CYS A 34 8.95 9.78 -12.64
N ALA A 35 8.31 10.34 -11.61
CA ALA A 35 7.07 9.79 -11.07
C ALA A 35 5.93 9.84 -12.11
N GLY A 36 5.80 10.95 -12.84
CA GLY A 36 4.85 11.09 -13.95
C GLY A 36 5.11 10.08 -15.08
N LEU A 37 6.37 9.86 -15.46
CA LEU A 37 6.74 8.86 -16.47
C LEU A 37 6.46 7.42 -16.03
N LYS A 38 6.77 7.07 -14.78
CA LYS A 38 6.44 5.75 -14.20
C LYS A 38 4.92 5.52 -14.21
N LEU A 39 4.15 6.54 -13.86
CA LEU A 39 2.70 6.50 -13.81
C LEU A 39 2.09 6.38 -15.22
N ALA A 40 2.59 7.15 -16.18
CA ALA A 40 2.21 7.05 -17.58
C ALA A 40 2.46 5.63 -18.12
N SER A 41 3.66 5.09 -17.89
CA SER A 41 4.03 3.73 -18.31
C SER A 41 3.10 2.66 -17.72
N ARG A 42 2.74 2.77 -16.43
CA ARG A 42 1.80 1.83 -15.79
C ARG A 42 0.38 1.95 -16.33
N ILE A 43 -0.13 3.17 -16.49
CA ILE A 43 -1.48 3.42 -17.03
C ILE A 43 -1.58 2.87 -18.45
N VAL A 44 -0.61 3.19 -19.31
CA VAL A 44 -0.56 2.69 -20.69
C VAL A 44 -0.48 1.17 -20.70
N GLY A 45 0.43 0.57 -19.92
CA GLY A 45 0.54 -0.89 -19.83
C GLY A 45 -0.74 -1.58 -19.39
N LEU A 46 -1.45 -1.03 -18.41
CA LEU A 46 -2.76 -1.53 -17.97
C LEU A 46 -3.83 -1.36 -19.05
N ALA A 47 -3.90 -0.19 -19.70
CA ALA A 47 -4.86 0.07 -20.77
C ALA A 47 -4.70 -0.94 -21.91
N THR A 48 -3.46 -1.19 -22.33
CA THR A 48 -3.12 -2.22 -23.33
C THR A 48 -3.54 -3.61 -22.88
N ALA A 49 -3.28 -3.98 -21.62
CA ALA A 49 -3.68 -5.28 -21.06
C ALA A 49 -5.20 -5.47 -21.00
N THR A 50 -5.96 -4.38 -20.82
CA THR A 50 -7.43 -4.40 -20.81
C THR A 50 -8.06 -4.18 -22.19
N SER A 51 -7.25 -4.12 -23.26
CA SER A 51 -7.69 -3.78 -24.63
C SER A 51 -8.54 -2.49 -24.69
N ALA A 52 -8.25 -1.53 -23.82
CA ALA A 52 -8.96 -0.27 -23.78
C ALA A 52 -8.26 0.71 -24.74
N GLU A 53 -8.97 1.18 -25.77
CA GLU A 53 -8.53 2.31 -26.57
C GLU A 53 -8.60 3.56 -25.68
N LEU A 54 -7.48 4.28 -25.59
CA LEU A 54 -7.36 5.56 -24.91
C LEU A 54 -6.97 6.58 -25.96
N ASP A 55 -7.77 7.62 -26.11
CA ASP A 55 -7.30 8.79 -26.85
C ASP A 55 -6.29 9.59 -25.99
N ASP A 56 -5.49 10.42 -26.65
CA ASP A 56 -4.42 11.19 -25.99
C ASP A 56 -4.98 12.17 -24.94
N GLU A 57 -6.20 12.69 -25.14
CA GLU A 57 -6.82 13.66 -24.25
C GLU A 57 -7.31 13.01 -22.95
N GLU A 58 -7.92 11.83 -23.05
CA GLU A 58 -8.36 10.99 -21.93
C GLU A 58 -7.16 10.48 -21.14
N LEU A 59 -6.06 10.14 -21.82
CA LEU A 59 -4.80 9.76 -21.18
C LEU A 59 -4.23 10.93 -20.35
N LEU A 60 -4.14 12.13 -20.93
CA LEU A 60 -3.64 13.32 -20.22
C LEU A 60 -4.52 13.70 -19.03
N ARG A 61 -5.85 13.62 -19.20
CA ARG A 61 -6.82 13.87 -18.12
C ARG A 61 -6.66 12.85 -16.99
N SER A 62 -6.56 11.57 -17.33
CA SER A 62 -6.33 10.47 -16.38
C SER A 62 -5.01 10.67 -15.62
N MET A 63 -3.92 10.98 -16.33
CA MET A 63 -2.63 11.23 -15.70
C MET A 63 -2.68 12.40 -14.70
N THR A 64 -3.38 13.47 -15.06
CA THR A 64 -3.53 14.65 -14.19
C THR A 64 -4.30 14.30 -12.92
N GLU A 65 -5.41 13.57 -13.05
CA GLU A 65 -6.21 13.15 -11.90
C GLU A 65 -5.45 12.20 -10.97
N VAL A 66 -4.79 11.19 -11.54
CA VAL A 66 -4.01 10.19 -10.80
C VAL A 66 -2.82 10.86 -10.10
N MET A 67 -2.14 11.84 -10.73
CA MET A 67 -1.05 12.60 -10.09
C MET A 67 -1.54 13.47 -8.93
N ARG A 68 -2.70 14.12 -9.08
CA ARG A 68 -3.32 14.89 -7.98
C ARG A 68 -3.66 13.96 -6.81
N ARG A 69 -4.23 12.80 -7.12
CA ARG A 69 -4.58 11.77 -6.14
C ARG A 69 -3.34 11.22 -5.42
N LEU A 70 -2.29 10.90 -6.16
CA LEU A 70 -1.00 10.42 -5.65
C LEU A 70 -0.40 11.44 -4.68
N SER A 71 -0.41 12.73 -5.02
CA SER A 71 0.13 13.77 -4.15
C SER A 71 -0.63 13.85 -2.82
N SER A 72 -1.97 13.76 -2.86
CA SER A 72 -2.81 13.78 -1.65
C SER A 72 -2.52 12.58 -0.74
N LEU A 73 -2.50 11.37 -1.30
CA LEU A 73 -2.23 10.16 -0.51
C LEU A 73 -0.79 10.11 0.02
N ARG A 74 0.19 10.57 -0.76
CA ARG A 74 1.59 10.66 -0.33
C ARG A 74 1.78 11.62 0.83
N GLN A 75 1.10 12.76 0.83
CA GLN A 75 1.15 13.69 1.96
C GLN A 75 0.65 13.03 3.25
N VAL A 76 -0.46 12.28 3.18
CA VAL A 76 -0.95 11.50 4.33
C VAL A 76 0.06 10.42 4.72
N GLY A 77 0.56 9.62 3.76
CA GLY A 77 1.52 8.56 4.05
C GLY A 77 2.79 9.06 4.74
N LEU A 78 3.37 10.18 4.26
CA LEU A 78 4.53 10.81 4.89
C LEU A 78 4.23 11.30 6.32
N ALA A 79 3.05 11.92 6.52
CA ALA A 79 2.63 12.41 7.83
C ALA A 79 2.51 11.29 8.86
N VAL A 80 1.94 10.13 8.47
CA VAL A 80 1.71 9.02 9.41
C VAL A 80 2.98 8.18 9.65
N VAL A 81 3.87 8.08 8.66
CA VAL A 81 5.20 7.49 8.87
C VAL A 81 6.03 8.35 9.81
N GLY A 82 5.87 9.68 9.77
CA GLY A 82 6.50 10.61 10.71
C GLY A 82 8.00 10.79 10.48
N ALA A 83 8.50 10.54 9.26
CA ALA A 83 9.90 10.74 8.93
C ALA A 83 10.26 12.22 8.88
N ASP A 84 11.36 12.57 9.54
CA ASP A 84 11.91 13.92 9.52
C ASP A 84 12.47 14.24 8.13
N LYS A 85 12.19 15.44 7.61
CA LYS A 85 12.68 15.89 6.30
C LYS A 85 14.19 16.09 6.28
N ASP A 86 14.76 16.40 7.43
CA ASP A 86 16.20 16.63 7.58
C ASP A 86 16.97 15.33 7.86
N SER A 87 16.27 14.19 7.98
CA SER A 87 16.90 12.88 8.14
C SER A 87 17.60 12.42 6.85
N PRO A 88 18.79 11.80 6.95
CA PRO A 88 19.46 11.17 5.81
C PRO A 88 18.62 10.06 5.16
N ASP A 89 17.70 9.45 5.90
CA ASP A 89 16.81 8.38 5.41
C ASP A 89 15.55 8.89 4.71
N PHE A 90 15.29 10.21 4.78
CA PHE A 90 14.08 10.81 4.21
C PHE A 90 13.89 10.50 2.72
N PRO A 91 14.91 10.56 1.84
CA PRO A 91 14.74 10.20 0.43
C PRO A 91 14.25 8.76 0.22
N SER A 92 14.75 7.82 1.03
CA SER A 92 14.35 6.41 0.98
C SER A 92 12.91 6.22 1.43
N VAL A 93 12.53 6.84 2.55
CA VAL A 93 11.16 6.84 3.06
C VAL A 93 10.21 7.47 2.04
N PHE A 94 10.58 8.63 1.47
CA PHE A 94 9.79 9.32 0.46
C PHE A 94 9.53 8.44 -0.77
N ASN A 95 10.53 7.71 -1.24
CA ASN A 95 10.40 6.81 -2.37
C ASN A 95 9.53 5.59 -2.06
N ALA A 96 9.66 5.01 -0.86
CA ALA A 96 8.82 3.90 -0.41
C ALA A 96 7.34 4.32 -0.32
N VAL A 97 7.06 5.44 0.36
CA VAL A 97 5.70 6.00 0.44
C VAL A 97 5.16 6.30 -0.96
N THR A 98 5.96 6.96 -1.82
CA THR A 98 5.53 7.28 -3.19
C THR A 98 5.19 6.02 -3.98
N SER A 99 5.97 4.94 -3.84
CA SER A 99 5.73 3.68 -4.53
C SER A 99 4.46 3.00 -4.03
N ALA A 100 4.27 2.92 -2.72
CA ALA A 100 3.04 2.39 -2.11
C ALA A 100 1.79 3.15 -2.58
N MET A 101 1.86 4.48 -2.60
CA MET A 101 0.74 5.31 -3.06
C MET A 101 0.53 5.23 -4.57
N LEU A 102 1.60 5.01 -5.35
CA LEU A 102 1.48 4.77 -6.79
C LEU A 102 0.72 3.48 -7.07
N ASP A 103 0.95 2.42 -6.29
CA ASP A 103 0.19 1.18 -6.40
C ASP A 103 -1.30 1.42 -6.09
N VAL A 104 -1.63 2.20 -5.05
CA VAL A 104 -3.03 2.58 -4.73
C VAL A 104 -3.72 3.23 -5.92
N VAL A 105 -3.15 4.32 -6.43
CA VAL A 105 -3.84 5.12 -7.45
C VAL A 105 -3.93 4.39 -8.79
N THR A 106 -2.99 3.48 -9.05
CA THR A 106 -3.03 2.59 -10.21
C THR A 106 -4.17 1.58 -10.10
N GLU A 107 -4.35 0.97 -8.92
CA GLU A 107 -5.47 0.07 -8.64
C GLU A 107 -6.81 0.82 -8.66
N GLU A 108 -6.91 2.00 -8.04
CA GLU A 108 -8.11 2.84 -8.09
C GLU A 108 -8.51 3.18 -9.53
N TRP A 109 -7.54 3.55 -10.37
CA TRP A 109 -7.77 3.82 -11.80
C TRP A 109 -8.30 2.59 -12.53
N LYS A 110 -7.69 1.42 -12.31
CA LYS A 110 -8.15 0.15 -12.89
C LYS A 110 -9.60 -0.16 -12.50
N TRP A 111 -9.91 -0.10 -11.20
CA TRP A 111 -11.25 -0.44 -10.71
C TRP A 111 -12.33 0.54 -11.17
N ARG A 112 -12.01 1.83 -11.29
CA ARG A 112 -12.93 2.82 -11.87
C ARG A 112 -13.28 2.54 -13.32
N ARG A 113 -12.39 1.91 -14.10
CA ARG A 113 -12.71 1.53 -15.48
C ARG A 113 -13.58 0.28 -15.56
N VAL A 114 -13.31 -0.71 -14.71
CA VAL A 114 -14.11 -1.95 -14.69
C VAL A 114 -15.50 -1.71 -14.09
N TYR A 115 -15.59 -0.90 -13.02
CA TYR A 115 -16.81 -0.61 -12.29
C TYR A 115 -16.91 0.88 -11.89
N PRO A 116 -17.27 1.78 -12.82
CA PRO A 116 -17.26 3.24 -12.60
C PRO A 116 -18.02 3.68 -11.34
N ASP A 117 -19.23 3.16 -11.15
CA ASP A 117 -20.13 3.61 -10.08
C ASP A 117 -20.07 2.75 -8.81
N LYS A 118 -19.28 1.66 -8.83
CA LYS A 118 -19.21 0.69 -7.71
C LYS A 118 -17.81 0.55 -7.11
N SER A 119 -16.78 1.08 -7.78
CA SER A 119 -15.42 1.05 -7.26
C SER A 119 -15.30 1.87 -5.97
N ARG A 120 -14.77 1.23 -4.92
CA ARG A 120 -14.48 1.85 -3.62
C ARG A 120 -13.04 2.32 -3.62
N LEU A 121 -12.88 3.63 -3.50
CA LEU A 121 -11.58 4.30 -3.39
C LEU A 121 -11.10 4.24 -1.95
N LEU A 122 -9.78 4.28 -1.75
CA LEU A 122 -9.18 4.31 -0.42
C LEU A 122 -9.33 5.71 0.17
N PRO A 123 -10.13 5.93 1.23
CA PRO A 123 -10.28 7.28 1.78
C PRO A 123 -8.92 7.79 2.27
N PRO A 124 -8.53 9.07 2.02
CA PRO A 124 -7.22 9.57 2.44
C PRO A 124 -6.93 9.34 3.93
N GLY A 125 -7.92 9.57 4.80
CA GLY A 125 -7.79 9.35 6.24
C GLY A 125 -7.76 7.88 6.67
N MET A 126 -8.09 6.94 5.78
CA MET A 126 -8.12 5.51 6.11
C MET A 126 -6.71 4.96 6.36
N ILE A 127 -5.72 5.47 5.62
CA ILE A 127 -4.31 5.12 5.82
C ILE A 127 -3.88 5.45 7.25
N ALA A 128 -4.15 6.68 7.69
CA ALA A 128 -3.85 7.14 9.04
C ALA A 128 -4.60 6.29 10.08
N LYS A 129 -5.91 6.10 9.90
CA LYS A 129 -6.75 5.33 10.82
C LYS A 129 -6.28 3.88 11.00
N LEU A 130 -5.95 3.18 9.91
CA LEU A 130 -5.53 1.78 9.96
C LEU A 130 -4.11 1.62 10.51
N LEU A 131 -3.20 2.54 10.17
CA LEU A 131 -1.85 2.55 10.72
C LEU A 131 -1.89 2.86 12.23
N ASP A 132 -2.63 3.88 12.66
CA ASP A 132 -2.80 4.19 14.09
C ASP A 132 -3.45 3.06 14.87
N ALA A 133 -4.45 2.38 14.28
CA ALA A 133 -5.07 1.22 14.91
C ALA A 133 -4.07 0.06 15.09
N THR A 134 -3.14 -0.11 14.14
CA THR A 134 -2.09 -1.12 14.22
C THR A 134 -1.06 -0.76 15.29
N VAL A 135 -0.60 0.51 15.31
CA VAL A 135 0.34 1.02 16.31
C VAL A 135 -0.21 0.89 17.73
N LYS A 136 -1.47 1.27 17.96
CA LYS A 136 -2.10 1.24 19.29
C LYS A 136 -2.20 -0.15 19.92
N MET A 137 -2.14 -1.21 19.12
CA MET A 137 -2.20 -2.57 19.65
C MET A 137 -0.86 -3.09 20.16
N GLN A 138 0.24 -2.58 19.62
CA GLN A 138 1.59 -3.02 19.95
C GLN A 138 2.53 -1.81 20.00
N PRO A 139 2.24 -0.80 20.86
CA PRO A 139 2.96 0.47 20.88
C PRO A 139 4.47 0.28 21.01
N GLU A 140 4.89 -0.69 21.82
CA GLU A 140 6.29 -1.04 22.08
C GLU A 140 7.08 -1.40 20.81
N ARG A 141 6.41 -1.87 19.74
CA ARG A 141 7.08 -2.21 18.47
C ARG A 141 7.33 -1.02 17.55
N PHE A 142 6.64 0.09 17.80
CA PHE A 142 6.62 1.30 16.97
C PHE A 142 7.22 2.53 17.66
N GLU A 143 7.78 2.35 18.86
CA GLU A 143 8.63 3.33 19.53
C GLU A 143 10.01 3.39 18.85
N ARG A 144 10.55 4.60 18.67
CA ARG A 144 11.87 4.77 18.02
C ARG A 144 12.97 4.30 18.97
N ASP A 145 13.75 3.33 18.53
CA ASP A 145 15.00 2.99 19.21
C ASP A 145 16.05 4.07 18.97
N SER A 146 16.75 4.46 20.04
CA SER A 146 17.77 5.52 20.04
C SER A 146 19.15 5.07 19.55
N ALA A 147 19.35 3.79 19.25
CA ALA A 147 20.65 3.23 18.90
C ALA A 147 20.54 2.03 17.93
N GLY A 148 20.19 2.27 16.67
CA GLY A 148 20.12 1.21 15.66
C GLY A 148 19.48 1.63 14.33
N VAL A 149 19.20 0.63 13.49
CA VAL A 149 18.31 0.78 12.32
C VAL A 149 16.91 1.10 12.84
N ASP A 150 16.25 2.13 12.31
CA ASP A 150 14.90 2.53 12.73
C ASP A 150 13.84 1.48 12.34
N MET A 151 13.72 0.44 13.15
CA MET A 151 12.77 -0.66 12.98
C MET A 151 11.32 -0.18 13.12
N ALA A 152 11.07 0.87 13.89
CA ALA A 152 9.74 1.46 14.01
C ALA A 152 9.29 2.09 12.69
N THR A 153 10.16 2.87 12.04
CA THR A 153 9.88 3.42 10.70
C THR A 153 9.75 2.29 9.68
N ALA A 154 10.57 1.24 9.76
CA ALA A 154 10.45 0.08 8.88
C ALA A 154 9.08 -0.60 9.00
N ARG A 155 8.59 -0.85 10.23
CA ARG A 155 7.24 -1.40 10.47
C ARG A 155 6.15 -0.49 9.94
N ARG A 156 6.23 0.82 10.19
CA ARG A 156 5.27 1.80 9.67
C ARG A 156 5.18 1.75 8.15
N LEU A 157 6.32 1.64 7.47
CA LEU A 157 6.38 1.48 6.02
C LEU A 157 5.77 0.15 5.55
N CYS A 158 6.06 -0.95 6.23
CA CYS A 158 5.46 -2.25 5.89
C CYS A 158 3.93 -2.26 6.05
N VAL A 159 3.42 -1.67 7.14
CA VAL A 159 1.96 -1.53 7.35
C VAL A 159 1.35 -0.59 6.31
N LEU A 160 2.03 0.52 5.99
CA LEU A 160 1.60 1.45 4.93
C LEU A 160 1.50 0.76 3.57
N GLU A 161 2.42 -0.13 3.23
CA GLU A 161 2.38 -0.93 1.99
C GLU A 161 1.29 -2.02 2.01
N ALA A 162 0.92 -2.50 3.20
CA ALA A 162 -0.10 -3.53 3.37
C ALA A 162 -1.53 -3.00 3.18
N ILE A 163 -1.81 -1.81 3.72
CA ILE A 163 -3.14 -1.19 3.72
C ILE A 163 -3.76 -1.14 2.31
N PRO A 164 -3.09 -0.62 1.27
CA PRO A 164 -3.61 -0.58 -0.09
C PRO A 164 -4.01 -1.95 -0.65
N LYS A 165 -3.15 -2.95 -0.44
CA LYS A 165 -3.32 -4.29 -0.99
C LYS A 165 -4.56 -4.96 -0.41
N LEU A 166 -4.74 -4.85 0.90
CA LEU A 166 -5.90 -5.41 1.59
C LEU A 166 -7.18 -4.62 1.32
N TYR A 167 -7.09 -3.29 1.22
CA TYR A 167 -8.26 -2.48 0.87
C TYR A 167 -8.74 -2.77 -0.57
N GLY A 168 -7.82 -3.07 -1.49
CA GLY A 168 -8.15 -3.50 -2.86
C GLY A 168 -9.02 -4.75 -2.92
N LEU A 169 -8.99 -5.62 -1.89
CA LEU A 169 -9.84 -6.81 -1.83
C LEU A 169 -11.33 -6.47 -1.80
N VAL A 170 -11.70 -5.33 -1.23
CA VAL A 170 -13.09 -4.85 -1.16
C VAL A 170 -13.68 -4.61 -2.56
N ASN A 171 -12.84 -4.21 -3.52
CA ASN A 171 -13.26 -4.03 -4.92
C ASN A 171 -13.39 -5.34 -5.69
N LEU A 172 -12.70 -6.40 -5.23
CA LEU A 172 -12.77 -7.72 -5.86
C LEU A 172 -14.00 -8.50 -5.38
N PHE A 173 -14.24 -8.48 -4.08
CA PHE A 173 -15.37 -9.15 -3.43
C PHE A 173 -15.57 -8.51 -2.06
N ASP A 174 -16.80 -8.13 -1.69
CA ASP A 174 -17.05 -7.34 -0.48
C ASP A 174 -17.60 -8.15 0.69
N TYR A 175 -17.68 -9.50 0.58
CA TYR A 175 -18.29 -10.40 1.58
C TYR A 175 -19.67 -9.90 2.08
N TYR A 176 -20.40 -9.09 1.30
CA TYR A 176 -21.62 -8.39 1.74
C TYR A 176 -21.45 -7.60 3.05
N GLN A 177 -20.22 -7.14 3.34
CA GLN A 177 -19.89 -6.47 4.60
C GLN A 177 -20.53 -5.09 4.65
N THR A 178 -21.33 -4.88 5.69
CA THR A 178 -21.87 -3.54 6.05
C THR A 178 -20.75 -2.58 6.47
N ASN A 179 -19.65 -3.11 6.99
CA ASN A 179 -18.46 -2.33 7.38
C ASN A 179 -17.17 -2.93 6.77
N PRO A 180 -16.84 -2.57 5.51
CA PRO A 180 -15.63 -3.05 4.83
C PRO A 180 -14.34 -2.61 5.55
N ASP A 181 -14.34 -1.44 6.19
CA ASP A 181 -13.17 -0.91 6.90
C ASP A 181 -12.80 -1.80 8.09
N ALA A 182 -13.81 -2.31 8.80
CA ALA A 182 -13.61 -3.24 9.91
C ALA A 182 -13.04 -4.58 9.41
N MET A 183 -13.53 -5.08 8.27
CA MET A 183 -12.97 -6.27 7.63
C MET A 183 -11.49 -6.05 7.28
N VAL A 184 -11.17 -4.97 6.57
CA VAL A 184 -9.77 -4.63 6.19
C VAL A 184 -8.88 -4.50 7.43
N GLY A 185 -9.36 -3.83 8.49
CA GLY A 185 -8.62 -3.69 9.74
C GLY A 185 -8.34 -5.03 10.42
N ARG A 186 -9.28 -5.99 10.36
CA ARG A 186 -9.11 -7.33 10.93
C ARG A 186 -8.14 -8.18 10.09
N LEU A 187 -8.22 -8.11 8.76
CA LEU A 187 -7.27 -8.77 7.85
C LEU A 187 -5.85 -8.22 8.04
N LEU A 188 -5.71 -6.89 8.12
CA LEU A 188 -4.43 -6.22 8.33
C LEU A 188 -3.79 -6.67 9.64
N ARG A 189 -4.56 -6.66 10.73
CA ARG A 189 -4.09 -7.13 12.04
C ARG A 189 -3.56 -8.56 11.97
N ALA A 190 -4.33 -9.48 11.42
CA ALA A 190 -3.91 -10.87 11.30
C ALA A 190 -2.64 -11.02 10.45
N ALA A 191 -2.55 -10.28 9.33
CA ALA A 191 -1.36 -10.31 8.49
C ALA A 191 -0.11 -9.77 9.23
N VAL A 192 -0.24 -8.67 9.97
CA VAL A 192 0.84 -8.07 10.76
C VAL A 192 1.28 -8.99 11.89
N GLU A 193 0.33 -9.55 12.66
CA GLU A 193 0.62 -10.48 13.76
C GLU A 193 1.40 -11.70 13.28
N GLN A 194 0.97 -12.31 12.16
CA GLN A 194 1.66 -13.45 11.57
C GLN A 194 3.04 -13.07 11.01
N ALA A 195 3.17 -11.90 10.37
CA ALA A 195 4.44 -11.44 9.84
C ALA A 195 5.47 -11.23 10.94
N GLU A 196 5.09 -10.58 12.04
CA GLU A 196 5.97 -10.33 13.19
C GLU A 196 6.37 -11.64 13.89
N MET A 197 5.41 -12.54 14.09
CA MET A 197 5.69 -13.86 14.67
C MET A 197 6.74 -14.61 13.84
N HIS A 198 6.53 -14.71 12.52
CA HIS A 198 7.46 -15.41 11.63
C HIS A 198 8.81 -14.70 11.50
N ALA A 199 8.82 -13.36 11.48
CA ALA A 199 10.07 -12.60 11.47
C ALA A 199 10.89 -12.87 12.73
N SER A 200 10.24 -12.96 13.91
CA SER A 200 10.93 -13.25 15.17
C SER A 200 11.52 -14.66 15.23
N LEU A 201 10.88 -15.64 14.59
CA LEU A 201 11.38 -17.02 14.52
C LEU A 201 12.58 -17.15 13.55
N LEU A 202 12.63 -16.32 12.52
CA LEU A 202 13.68 -16.32 11.50
C LEU A 202 14.84 -15.37 11.84
N ALA A 203 14.63 -14.41 12.74
CA ALA A 203 15.67 -13.52 13.23
C ALA A 203 16.68 -14.32 14.06
N SER A 204 17.94 -14.29 13.65
CA SER A 204 19.02 -14.87 14.44
C SER A 204 19.52 -13.84 15.45
N ALA A 205 19.69 -14.23 16.72
CA ALA A 205 20.21 -13.36 17.78
C ALA A 205 21.63 -12.80 17.50
N ALA A 206 22.33 -13.35 16.52
CA ALA A 206 23.65 -12.88 16.07
C ALA A 206 23.60 -12.09 14.75
N ALA A 207 22.42 -11.89 14.16
CA ALA A 207 22.28 -11.18 12.89
C ALA A 207 22.47 -9.67 13.09
N PRO A 208 23.06 -8.98 12.11
CA PRO A 208 23.11 -7.52 12.13
C PRO A 208 21.71 -6.93 11.89
N ALA A 209 21.44 -5.75 12.46
CA ALA A 209 20.12 -5.10 12.42
C ALA A 209 19.54 -4.91 11.00
N PHE A 210 20.37 -4.69 9.98
CA PHE A 210 19.90 -4.59 8.59
C PHE A 210 19.33 -5.91 8.05
N ALA A 211 19.85 -7.05 8.51
CA ALA A 211 19.36 -8.37 8.12
C ALA A 211 18.01 -8.65 8.79
N GLU A 212 17.86 -8.25 10.06
CA GLU A 212 16.57 -8.32 10.76
C GLU A 212 15.50 -7.45 10.08
N GLN A 213 15.86 -6.22 9.69
CA GLN A 213 14.97 -5.34 8.94
C GLN A 213 14.54 -5.96 7.59
N ALA A 214 15.47 -6.60 6.88
CA ALA A 214 15.17 -7.26 5.61
C ALA A 214 14.24 -8.47 5.79
N VAL A 215 14.47 -9.29 6.82
CA VAL A 215 13.59 -10.41 7.18
C VAL A 215 12.20 -9.92 7.53
N LEU A 216 12.10 -8.85 8.34
CA LEU A 216 10.83 -8.22 8.70
C LEU A 216 10.06 -7.77 7.46
N GLN A 217 10.68 -6.95 6.61
CA GLN A 217 10.06 -6.44 5.38
C GLN A 217 9.58 -7.59 4.48
N ARG A 218 10.39 -8.65 4.36
CA ARG A 218 10.04 -9.84 3.59
C ARG A 218 8.82 -10.55 4.18
N MET A 219 8.79 -10.77 5.50
CA MET A 219 7.68 -11.46 6.15
C MET A 219 6.37 -10.67 6.08
N TYR A 220 6.42 -9.34 6.18
CA TYR A 220 5.25 -8.49 5.93
C TYR A 220 4.75 -8.65 4.48
N GLY A 221 5.65 -8.55 3.50
CA GLY A 221 5.29 -8.70 2.10
C GLY A 221 4.68 -10.07 1.79
N VAL A 222 5.25 -11.13 2.35
CA VAL A 222 4.76 -12.51 2.20
C VAL A 222 3.41 -12.70 2.89
N SER A 223 3.29 -12.29 4.16
CA SER A 223 2.06 -12.47 4.94
C SER A 223 0.87 -11.75 4.30
N VAL A 224 1.07 -10.49 3.87
CA VAL A 224 0.04 -9.71 3.17
C VAL A 224 -0.29 -10.32 1.82
N GLY A 225 0.72 -10.75 1.05
CA GLY A 225 0.52 -11.43 -0.23
C GLY A 225 -0.30 -12.70 -0.09
N LEU A 226 0.06 -13.56 0.85
CA LEU A 226 -0.68 -14.79 1.15
C LEU A 226 -2.10 -14.50 1.65
N MET A 227 -2.31 -13.48 2.48
CA MET A 227 -3.64 -13.06 2.91
C MET A 227 -4.52 -12.72 1.70
N CYS A 228 -4.01 -11.94 0.74
CA CYS A 228 -4.72 -11.60 -0.48
C CYS A 228 -5.08 -12.84 -1.32
N GLU A 229 -4.15 -13.78 -1.50
CA GLU A 229 -4.41 -14.99 -2.30
C GLU A 229 -5.37 -15.96 -1.60
N VAL A 230 -5.24 -16.13 -0.28
CA VAL A 230 -6.19 -16.94 0.50
C VAL A 230 -7.58 -16.31 0.44
N TYR A 231 -7.69 -14.99 0.56
CA TYR A 231 -8.96 -14.28 0.42
C TYR A 231 -9.60 -14.53 -0.94
N LYS A 232 -8.84 -14.42 -2.03
CA LYS A 232 -9.31 -14.68 -3.40
C LYS A 232 -9.80 -16.13 -3.56
N ALA A 233 -9.02 -17.09 -3.08
CA ALA A 233 -9.37 -18.51 -3.17
C ALA A 233 -10.62 -18.84 -2.33
N ALA A 234 -10.75 -18.25 -1.15
CA ALA A 234 -11.92 -18.37 -0.29
C ALA A 234 -13.16 -17.76 -0.94
N ALA A 235 -13.06 -16.50 -1.40
CA ALA A 235 -14.15 -15.82 -2.08
C ALA A 235 -14.62 -16.58 -3.33
N TYR A 236 -13.69 -17.14 -4.11
CA TYR A 236 -14.03 -17.98 -5.26
C TYR A 236 -14.85 -19.22 -4.85
N ARG A 237 -14.44 -19.92 -3.79
CA ARG A 237 -15.17 -21.08 -3.27
C ARG A 237 -16.55 -20.70 -2.73
N ASP A 238 -16.65 -19.59 -2.02
CA ASP A 238 -17.93 -19.10 -1.49
C ASP A 238 -18.89 -18.72 -2.63
N VAL A 239 -18.39 -18.07 -3.67
CA VAL A 239 -19.18 -17.75 -4.87
C VAL A 239 -19.62 -19.02 -5.60
N LEU A 240 -18.74 -20.01 -5.77
CA LEU A 240 -19.12 -21.29 -6.36
C LEU A 240 -20.20 -21.98 -5.54
N ARG A 241 -20.02 -22.05 -4.22
CA ARG A 241 -21.01 -22.64 -3.31
C ARG A 241 -22.36 -21.96 -3.43
N LEU A 242 -22.41 -20.63 -3.49
CA LEU A 242 -23.65 -19.88 -3.70
C LEU A 242 -24.25 -20.18 -5.08
N ARG A 243 -23.43 -20.27 -6.14
CA ARG A 243 -23.90 -20.57 -7.50
C ARG A 243 -24.50 -21.97 -7.65
N GLU A 244 -23.98 -22.95 -6.92
CA GLU A 244 -24.46 -24.33 -6.91
C GLU A 244 -25.79 -24.51 -6.15
N MET A 245 -26.17 -23.54 -5.31
CA MET A 245 -27.46 -23.57 -4.60
C MET A 245 -28.64 -23.32 -5.55
N PRO A 246 -29.80 -23.97 -5.31
CA PRO A 246 -31.06 -23.58 -5.92
C PRO A 246 -31.37 -22.09 -5.70
N GLU A 247 -32.04 -21.46 -6.65
CA GLU A 247 -32.24 -20.00 -6.65
C GLU A 247 -32.96 -19.46 -5.39
N LEU A 248 -33.98 -20.18 -4.91
CA LEU A 248 -34.71 -19.84 -3.70
C LEU A 248 -33.81 -19.90 -2.46
N ASP A 249 -33.04 -20.99 -2.31
CA ASP A 249 -32.13 -21.18 -1.17
C ASP A 249 -31.01 -20.13 -1.19
N ARG A 250 -30.43 -19.86 -2.36
CA ARG A 250 -29.43 -18.81 -2.55
C ARG A 250 -29.95 -17.44 -2.11
N SER A 251 -31.16 -17.08 -2.52
CA SER A 251 -31.79 -15.80 -2.17
C SER A 251 -31.98 -15.67 -0.66
N VAL A 252 -32.44 -16.75 0.01
CA VAL A 252 -32.60 -16.78 1.47
C VAL A 252 -31.24 -16.61 2.19
N VAL A 253 -30.21 -17.33 1.73
CA VAL A 253 -28.86 -17.25 2.31
C VAL A 253 -28.25 -15.86 2.15
N ILE A 254 -28.36 -15.23 0.98
CA ILE A 254 -27.86 -13.87 0.75
C ILE A 254 -28.58 -12.88 1.66
N ALA A 255 -29.91 -12.93 1.74
CA ALA A 255 -30.69 -12.07 2.63
C ALA A 255 -30.29 -12.27 4.11
N GLN A 256 -29.99 -13.51 4.51
CA GLN A 256 -29.50 -13.80 5.85
C GLN A 256 -28.11 -13.19 6.09
N TYR A 257 -27.19 -13.26 5.12
CA TYR A 257 -25.88 -12.61 5.25
C TYR A 257 -26.01 -11.09 5.37
N GLU A 258 -26.85 -10.46 4.56
CA GLU A 258 -27.13 -9.02 4.66
C GLU A 258 -27.69 -8.65 6.04
N HIS A 259 -28.63 -9.45 6.56
CA HIS A 259 -29.20 -9.26 7.90
C HIS A 259 -28.16 -9.40 9.03
N LEU A 260 -27.23 -10.35 8.89
CA LEU A 260 -26.16 -10.59 9.86
C LEU A 260 -24.99 -9.61 9.72
N GLY A 261 -25.08 -8.63 8.82
CA GLY A 261 -24.07 -7.60 8.61
C GLY A 261 -22.93 -8.00 7.66
N GLY A 262 -23.01 -9.18 7.06
CA GLY A 262 -22.09 -9.71 6.06
C GLY A 262 -21.86 -11.22 6.21
N MET A 263 -21.23 -11.80 5.18
CA MET A 263 -20.76 -13.17 5.19
C MET A 263 -19.53 -13.31 6.10
N LYS A 264 -19.47 -14.40 6.88
CA LYS A 264 -18.32 -14.68 7.76
C LYS A 264 -17.05 -14.93 6.93
N TYR A 265 -15.95 -14.35 7.37
CA TYR A 265 -14.62 -14.48 6.74
C TYR A 265 -13.57 -15.07 7.71
N ASP A 266 -13.98 -15.68 8.82
CA ASP A 266 -13.05 -16.31 9.77
C ASP A 266 -12.22 -17.42 9.10
N HIS A 267 -12.82 -18.14 8.17
CA HIS A 267 -12.14 -19.18 7.39
C HIS A 267 -11.00 -18.62 6.50
N VAL A 268 -11.04 -17.33 6.14
CA VAL A 268 -9.93 -16.64 5.46
C VAL A 268 -8.76 -16.46 6.41
N LEU A 269 -9.03 -16.04 7.64
CA LEU A 269 -8.02 -15.84 8.69
C LEU A 269 -7.35 -17.17 9.07
N ASP A 270 -8.15 -18.23 9.24
CA ASP A 270 -7.64 -19.56 9.54
C ASP A 270 -6.83 -20.13 8.36
N GLY A 271 -7.30 -19.92 7.13
CA GLY A 271 -6.59 -20.31 5.92
C GLY A 271 -5.25 -19.59 5.77
N HIS A 272 -5.19 -18.31 6.14
CA HIS A 272 -3.97 -17.50 6.12
C HIS A 272 -2.97 -17.97 7.17
N ARG A 273 -3.40 -18.18 8.42
CA ARG A 273 -2.56 -18.74 9.49
C ARG A 273 -1.96 -20.08 9.06
N ALA A 274 -2.80 -21.00 8.59
CA ALA A 274 -2.34 -22.31 8.13
C ALA A 274 -1.39 -22.23 6.92
N ALA A 275 -1.55 -21.23 6.04
CA ALA A 275 -0.64 -21.02 4.92
C ALA A 275 0.73 -20.48 5.37
N MET A 276 0.75 -19.57 6.35
CA MET A 276 1.98 -19.07 6.96
C MET A 276 2.74 -20.18 7.69
N ASP A 277 2.06 -20.98 8.51
CA ASP A 277 2.68 -22.09 9.25
C ASP A 277 3.30 -23.13 8.29
N ARG A 278 2.57 -23.52 7.23
CA ARG A 278 3.10 -24.44 6.20
C ARG A 278 4.32 -23.89 5.49
N MET A 279 4.38 -22.57 5.27
CA MET A 279 5.54 -21.94 4.67
C MET A 279 6.76 -22.04 5.59
N LEU A 280 6.57 -21.82 6.89
CA LEU A 280 7.63 -21.97 7.88
C LEU A 280 8.14 -23.42 7.94
N ASP A 281 7.24 -24.40 7.99
CA ASP A 281 7.59 -25.82 7.97
C ASP A 281 8.41 -26.18 6.74
N THR A 282 7.99 -25.68 5.57
CA THR A 282 8.71 -25.89 4.31
C THR A 282 10.09 -25.24 4.33
N ALA A 283 10.21 -24.04 4.88
CA ALA A 283 11.49 -23.35 5.02
C ALA A 283 12.44 -24.12 5.94
N ASN A 284 11.94 -24.63 7.07
CA ASN A 284 12.72 -25.45 8.01
C ASN A 284 13.20 -26.75 7.35
N LEU A 285 12.34 -27.47 6.63
CA LEU A 285 12.72 -28.68 5.88
C LEU A 285 13.82 -28.40 4.84
N ILE A 286 13.73 -27.26 4.13
CA ILE A 286 14.76 -26.85 3.16
C ILE A 286 16.09 -26.58 3.87
N LEU A 287 16.07 -25.92 5.03
CA LEU A 287 17.28 -25.64 5.81
C LEU A 287 17.90 -26.93 6.36
N GLU A 288 17.10 -27.83 6.92
CA GLU A 288 17.56 -29.13 7.42
C GLU A 288 18.15 -30.01 6.32
N SER A 289 17.52 -30.04 5.14
CA SER A 289 18.03 -30.82 4.00
C SER A 289 19.38 -30.32 3.48
N ARG A 290 19.69 -29.04 3.66
CA ARG A 290 21.00 -28.45 3.31
C ARG A 290 22.09 -28.71 4.36
N GLN A 291 21.71 -29.06 5.60
CA GLN A 291 22.66 -29.31 6.68
C GLN A 291 23.07 -30.79 6.80
N ARG A 292 22.37 -31.71 6.14
CA ARG A 292 22.83 -33.11 6.06
C ARG A 292 23.95 -33.24 5.03
N PRO A 293 25.19 -33.57 5.43
CA PRO A 293 26.22 -33.92 4.46
C PRO A 293 25.81 -35.22 3.75
N GLN A 294 25.98 -35.27 2.43
CA GLN A 294 26.05 -36.52 1.68
C GLN A 294 27.36 -37.24 2.01
#